data_AF-A0A3M7FMP1-F1
#
_entry.id   AF-A0A3M7FMP1-F1
#
_cell.length_a   1.000
_cell.length_b   1.000
_cell.length_c   1.000
_cell.angle_alpha   90.00
_cell.angle_beta   90.00
_cell.angle_gamma   90.00
#
_symmetry.space_group_name_H-M   'P 1'
#
loop_
_entity.id
_entity.type
_entity.pdbx_description
1 polymer ?
#
loop_
_entity_poly.entity_id
_entity_poly.type
_entity_poly.pdbx_seq_one_letter_code
_entity_poly.pdbx_strand_id
1 'polypeptide(L)'
;MPNSQLAFTVRKSRADGATDDGHAMKQHGKQHAVAPPPISEATIHPRRYFDASPTFQHWNKVTCADVHALRSESGFQGQGIYFHLNHPIQFIRVVGLLVEIQTVAGGKYTLLTLDDSSGECLVLKIKSRDLRQSNEEYPSNTEIDNVDVHVSLGHTTVLLNSAPLQIGHVVKAKGTVDFFRNKRQLDLKRLFLVPSTNAEAQAWSETAKWKRDVLSKPWRLTQDARDKVDKDILRQTQKERDHARRKQDWSRKVEERRRRHDEKAEVKRKKLDTIYNAGALKGSHIISAPWD
;
A
#
# COMPACT_ATOMS: atom_id res chain seq x y z
N MET A 1 54.13 -43.60 -28.54
CA MET A 1 55.56 -43.40 -28.23
C MET A 1 55.74 -41.96 -27.80
N PRO A 2 56.44 -41.62 -26.70
CA PRO A 2 57.09 -42.46 -25.66
C PRO A 2 56.19 -42.54 -24.39
N ASN A 3 56.00 -43.66 -23.71
CA ASN A 3 56.93 -44.56 -23.00
C ASN A 3 57.48 -43.97 -21.69
N SER A 4 56.91 -44.41 -20.56
CA SER A 4 57.62 -44.58 -19.28
C SER A 4 56.67 -45.27 -18.28
N GLN A 5 56.81 -46.59 -18.21
CA GLN A 5 56.37 -47.40 -17.08
C GLN A 5 57.28 -47.12 -15.88
N LEU A 6 56.79 -47.26 -14.66
CA LEU A 6 57.51 -47.96 -13.59
C LEU A 6 56.50 -48.44 -12.54
N ALA A 7 56.67 -49.70 -12.16
CA ALA A 7 55.78 -50.50 -11.34
C ALA A 7 56.45 -50.89 -10.01
N PHE A 8 55.64 -51.52 -9.14
CA PHE A 8 55.98 -52.26 -7.93
C PHE A 8 56.46 -51.44 -6.72
N THR A 9 55.90 -51.61 -5.52
CA THR A 9 56.03 -52.86 -4.75
C THR A 9 55.02 -52.91 -3.58
N VAL A 10 54.41 -54.08 -3.40
CA VAL A 10 53.63 -54.50 -2.22
C VAL A 10 54.59 -54.97 -1.11
N ARG A 11 54.39 -54.54 0.13
CA ARG A 11 54.81 -55.28 1.33
C ARG A 11 53.69 -55.36 2.36
N LYS A 12 53.60 -56.54 2.97
CA LYS A 12 52.54 -57.07 3.83
C LYS A 12 53.05 -57.18 5.28
N SER A 13 52.09 -57.25 6.22
CA SER A 13 52.20 -57.63 7.65
C SER A 13 52.77 -56.56 8.60
N ARG A 14 52.26 -56.36 9.81
CA ARG A 14 51.82 -57.35 10.82
C ARG A 14 50.88 -56.69 11.87
N ALA A 15 50.06 -57.52 12.50
CA ALA A 15 49.09 -57.21 13.55
C ALA A 15 49.73 -56.88 14.91
N ASP A 16 49.02 -56.11 15.76
CA ASP A 16 48.49 -56.54 17.07
C ASP A 16 48.07 -55.34 17.96
N GLY A 17 47.02 -55.53 18.77
CA GLY A 17 46.94 -54.96 20.12
C GLY A 17 46.01 -53.76 20.36
N ALA A 18 44.89 -54.06 21.02
CA ALA A 18 43.87 -53.16 21.56
C ALA A 18 44.36 -51.99 22.44
N THR A 19 43.60 -50.89 22.45
CA THR A 19 42.89 -50.38 23.65
C THR A 19 41.75 -49.44 23.25
N ASP A 20 40.63 -49.66 23.92
CA ASP A 20 39.41 -48.86 24.02
C ASP A 20 39.70 -47.47 24.61
N ASP A 21 39.09 -46.42 24.05
CA ASP A 21 38.66 -45.24 24.80
C ASP A 21 37.78 -44.34 23.92
N GLY A 22 36.53 -44.19 24.35
CA GLY A 22 35.49 -43.45 23.66
C GLY A 22 35.74 -41.94 23.57
N HIS A 23 35.65 -41.41 22.36
CA HIS A 23 35.37 -39.99 22.16
C HIS A 23 34.36 -39.78 21.02
N ALA A 24 33.20 -39.27 21.41
CA ALA A 24 32.07 -38.95 20.55
C ALA A 24 32.44 -37.84 19.56
N MET A 25 32.70 -38.23 18.31
CA MET A 25 32.94 -37.30 17.20
C MET A 25 31.60 -36.82 16.64
N LYS A 26 31.22 -35.58 16.98
CA LYS A 26 30.07 -34.86 16.40
C LYS A 26 30.21 -34.79 14.88
N GLN A 27 29.39 -35.55 14.18
CA GLN A 27 29.19 -35.42 12.74
C GLN A 27 28.64 -34.02 12.44
N HIS A 28 29.51 -33.13 11.97
CA HIS A 28 29.10 -31.89 11.36
C HIS A 28 28.51 -32.24 9.99
N GLY A 29 27.18 -32.32 9.94
CA GLY A 29 26.44 -32.45 8.69
C GLY A 29 26.85 -31.31 7.76
N LYS A 30 27.50 -31.66 6.65
CA LYS A 30 27.66 -30.76 5.51
C LYS A 30 26.26 -30.35 5.08
N GLN A 31 25.87 -29.12 5.39
CA GLN A 31 24.70 -28.51 4.79
C GLN A 31 24.99 -28.41 3.30
N HIS A 32 24.40 -29.32 2.53
CA HIS A 32 24.33 -29.18 1.08
C HIS A 32 23.65 -27.85 0.81
N ALA A 33 24.37 -26.91 0.21
CA ALA A 33 23.82 -25.67 -0.29
C ALA A 33 22.76 -26.04 -1.33
N VAL A 34 21.50 -26.02 -0.92
CA VAL A 34 20.35 -26.22 -1.80
C VAL A 34 20.44 -25.13 -2.86
N ALA A 35 20.52 -25.53 -4.12
CA ALA A 35 20.53 -24.60 -5.25
C ALA A 35 19.32 -23.64 -5.11
N PRO A 36 19.50 -22.34 -5.41
CA PRO A 36 18.40 -21.39 -5.27
C PRO A 36 17.21 -21.86 -6.13
N PRO A 37 15.99 -21.83 -5.58
CA PRO A 37 14.83 -22.36 -6.29
C PRO A 37 14.62 -21.64 -7.62
N PRO A 38 14.07 -22.33 -8.63
CA PRO A 38 13.79 -21.75 -9.93
C PRO A 38 12.89 -20.52 -9.81
N ILE A 39 13.04 -19.58 -10.74
CA ILE A 39 12.39 -18.25 -10.75
C ILE A 39 10.86 -18.34 -10.63
N SER A 40 10.26 -19.47 -11.01
CA SER A 40 8.82 -19.77 -10.94
C SER A 40 8.29 -20.11 -9.53
N GLU A 41 9.16 -20.33 -8.54
CA GLU A 41 8.78 -20.74 -7.17
C GLU A 41 9.15 -19.71 -6.09
N ALA A 42 9.33 -18.44 -6.48
CA ALA A 42 9.60 -17.41 -5.51
C ALA A 42 8.41 -17.27 -4.53
N THR A 43 8.61 -17.66 -3.27
CA THR A 43 7.57 -17.61 -2.24
C THR A 43 7.12 -16.16 -1.99
N ILE A 44 5.82 -15.97 -1.86
CA ILE A 44 5.24 -14.69 -1.48
C ILE A 44 5.49 -14.47 0.00
N HIS A 45 6.09 -13.32 0.33
CA HIS A 45 6.34 -12.95 1.72
C HIS A 45 5.03 -12.58 2.42
N PRO A 46 4.92 -12.75 3.75
CA PRO A 46 3.78 -12.24 4.51
C PRO A 46 3.58 -10.73 4.35
N ARG A 47 2.31 -10.28 4.40
CA ARG A 47 1.89 -8.87 4.25
C ARG A 47 2.68 -7.87 5.10
N ARG A 48 3.06 -8.27 6.32
CA ARG A 48 3.83 -7.43 7.27
C ARG A 48 5.18 -6.96 6.71
N TYR A 49 5.73 -7.67 5.73
CA TYR A 49 7.00 -7.32 5.11
C TYR A 49 6.87 -6.50 3.82
N PHE A 50 5.66 -6.27 3.31
CA PHE A 50 5.48 -5.63 2.00
C PHE A 50 6.05 -4.22 1.94
N ASP A 51 6.09 -3.47 3.04
CA ASP A 51 6.69 -2.13 3.06
C ASP A 51 8.21 -2.15 2.82
N ALA A 52 8.87 -3.30 3.02
CA ALA A 52 10.27 -3.50 2.64
C ALA A 52 10.45 -3.91 1.16
N SER A 53 9.37 -4.14 0.42
CA SER A 53 9.43 -4.47 -1.00
C SER A 53 9.76 -3.23 -1.83
N PRO A 54 10.63 -3.35 -2.86
CA PRO A 54 10.91 -2.24 -3.76
C PRO A 54 9.68 -1.81 -4.60
N THR A 55 8.63 -2.63 -4.67
CA THR A 55 7.46 -2.35 -5.52
C THR A 55 6.24 -1.87 -4.75
N PHE A 56 6.12 -2.17 -3.46
CA PHE A 56 4.84 -2.01 -2.76
C PHE A 56 4.42 -0.55 -2.62
N GLN A 57 5.27 0.33 -2.11
CA GLN A 57 4.95 1.76 -1.93
C GLN A 57 5.40 2.64 -3.12
N HIS A 58 5.61 2.04 -4.29
CA HIS A 58 6.19 2.73 -5.44
C HIS A 58 5.26 2.70 -6.65
N TRP A 59 5.30 3.77 -7.45
CA TRP A 59 4.67 3.80 -8.77
C TRP A 59 5.45 2.90 -9.73
N ASN A 60 5.05 1.63 -9.82
CA ASN A 60 5.73 0.63 -10.63
C ASN A 60 5.57 0.97 -12.11
N LYS A 61 6.70 1.12 -12.79
CA LYS A 61 6.75 1.47 -14.21
C LYS A 61 6.58 0.18 -15.00
N VAL A 62 5.45 0.02 -15.65
CA VAL A 62 5.05 -1.21 -16.34
C VAL A 62 4.35 -0.87 -17.64
N THR A 63 4.24 -1.84 -18.54
CA THR A 63 3.46 -1.70 -19.77
C THR A 63 1.98 -2.04 -19.55
N CYS A 64 1.12 -1.71 -20.50
CA CYS A 64 -0.28 -2.14 -20.51
C CYS A 64 -0.41 -3.67 -20.43
N ALA A 65 0.36 -4.39 -21.24
CA ALA A 65 0.40 -5.85 -21.21
C ALA A 65 0.85 -6.40 -19.84
N ASP A 66 1.84 -5.77 -19.20
CA ASP A 66 2.29 -6.17 -17.87
C ASP A 66 1.19 -6.02 -16.81
N VAL A 67 0.34 -4.98 -16.90
CA VAL A 67 -0.83 -4.82 -16.01
C VAL A 67 -1.78 -6.00 -16.18
N HIS A 68 -2.10 -6.36 -17.42
CA HIS A 68 -2.97 -7.50 -17.73
C HIS A 68 -2.34 -8.85 -17.36
N ALA A 69 -1.01 -8.95 -17.28
CA ALA A 69 -0.28 -10.16 -16.88
C ALA A 69 -0.08 -10.30 -15.36
N LEU A 70 -0.46 -9.32 -14.55
CA LEU A 70 -0.39 -9.45 -13.08
C LEU A 70 -1.18 -10.69 -12.61
N ARG A 71 -0.88 -11.19 -11.41
CA ARG A 71 -1.68 -12.28 -10.83
C ARG A 71 -2.26 -11.90 -9.48
N SER A 72 -3.44 -12.43 -9.22
CA SER A 72 -4.07 -12.40 -7.91
C SER A 72 -3.67 -13.67 -7.16
N GLU A 73 -3.45 -13.54 -5.86
CA GLU A 73 -2.92 -14.64 -5.04
C GLU A 73 -3.86 -14.92 -3.88
N SER A 74 -3.94 -16.21 -3.51
CA SER A 74 -4.76 -16.64 -2.38
C SER A 74 -4.35 -15.90 -1.10
N GLY A 75 -5.33 -15.47 -0.30
CA GLY A 75 -5.08 -14.66 0.89
C GLY A 75 -4.87 -13.15 0.66
N PHE A 76 -4.75 -12.70 -0.60
CA PHE A 76 -4.62 -11.27 -0.95
C PHE A 76 -5.73 -10.75 -1.86
N GLN A 77 -6.64 -11.62 -2.28
CA GLN A 77 -7.79 -11.26 -3.11
C GLN A 77 -8.64 -10.17 -2.44
N GLY A 78 -9.12 -9.21 -3.24
CA GLY A 78 -9.94 -8.10 -2.75
C GLY A 78 -9.19 -6.99 -2.01
N GLN A 79 -7.88 -7.14 -1.74
CA GLN A 79 -7.09 -6.12 -1.03
C GLN A 79 -6.46 -5.07 -1.97
N GLY A 80 -6.71 -5.14 -3.28
CA GLY A 80 -6.08 -4.27 -4.27
C GLY A 80 -4.58 -4.54 -4.46
N ILE A 81 -4.11 -5.73 -4.11
CA ILE A 81 -2.71 -6.15 -4.23
C ILE A 81 -2.61 -7.26 -5.26
N TYR A 82 -1.71 -7.08 -6.22
CA TYR A 82 -1.42 -8.03 -7.28
C TYR A 82 0.07 -8.35 -7.33
N PHE A 83 0.45 -9.37 -8.10
CA PHE A 83 1.81 -9.87 -8.07
C PHE A 83 2.42 -10.01 -9.46
N HIS A 84 3.67 -9.58 -9.58
CA HIS A 84 4.56 -9.92 -10.69
C HIS A 84 5.76 -10.66 -10.10
N LEU A 85 5.96 -11.93 -10.44
CA LEU A 85 6.75 -12.85 -9.60
C LEU A 85 6.32 -12.70 -8.12
N ASN A 86 7.20 -12.77 -7.13
CA ASN A 86 6.79 -12.54 -5.75
C ASN A 86 6.77 -11.06 -5.31
N HIS A 87 6.77 -10.10 -6.24
CA HIS A 87 6.65 -8.67 -5.91
C HIS A 87 5.20 -8.25 -5.71
N PRO A 88 4.81 -7.70 -4.55
CA PRO A 88 3.50 -7.10 -4.35
C PRO A 88 3.40 -5.73 -5.03
N ILE A 89 2.37 -5.54 -5.84
CA ILE A 89 2.12 -4.35 -6.64
C ILE A 89 0.71 -3.84 -6.31
N GLN A 90 0.62 -2.57 -5.88
CA GLN A 90 -0.64 -1.85 -5.68
C GLN A 90 -0.72 -0.58 -6.53
N PHE A 91 0.42 0.07 -6.79
CA PHE A 91 0.48 1.32 -7.55
C PHE A 91 1.22 1.12 -8.88
N ILE A 92 0.62 1.64 -9.95
CA ILE A 92 1.11 1.48 -11.32
C ILE A 92 1.30 2.85 -11.97
N ARG A 93 2.35 2.95 -12.77
CA ARG A 93 2.57 4.03 -13.73
C ARG A 93 2.72 3.44 -15.13
N VAL A 94 1.85 3.86 -16.03
CA VAL A 94 1.87 3.53 -17.47
C VAL A 94 2.02 4.83 -18.25
N VAL A 95 2.69 4.77 -19.40
CA VAL A 95 2.77 5.86 -20.38
C VAL A 95 2.37 5.31 -21.73
N GLY A 96 1.43 5.98 -22.39
CA GLY A 96 0.94 5.54 -23.69
C GLY A 96 0.08 6.61 -24.38
N LEU A 97 -0.26 6.32 -25.63
CA LEU A 97 -1.13 7.12 -26.47
C LEU A 97 -2.58 6.99 -26.01
N LEU A 98 -3.28 8.11 -25.87
CA LEU A 98 -4.72 8.13 -25.64
C LEU A 98 -5.45 7.82 -26.94
N VAL A 99 -6.10 6.68 -27.02
CA VAL A 99 -6.77 6.21 -28.25
C VAL A 99 -8.30 6.36 -28.21
N GLU A 100 -8.89 6.46 -27.02
CA GLU A 100 -10.34 6.55 -26.87
C GLU A 100 -10.72 7.32 -25.60
N ILE A 101 -11.82 8.07 -25.67
CA ILE A 101 -12.49 8.70 -24.55
C ILE A 101 -13.97 8.30 -24.60
N GLN A 102 -14.47 7.67 -23.54
CA GLN A 102 -15.85 7.23 -23.46
C GLN A 102 -16.45 7.56 -22.10
N THR A 103 -17.68 8.08 -22.07
CA THR A 103 -18.44 8.23 -20.84
C THR A 103 -19.50 7.14 -20.72
N VAL A 104 -19.63 6.56 -19.53
CA VAL A 104 -20.55 5.47 -19.23
C VAL A 104 -21.33 5.73 -17.94
N ALA A 105 -22.33 4.88 -17.66
CA ALA A 105 -23.16 4.95 -16.46
C ALA A 105 -23.75 6.36 -16.22
N GLY A 106 -24.28 6.99 -17.28
CA GLY A 106 -24.94 8.29 -17.20
C GLY A 106 -24.04 9.44 -16.79
N GLY A 107 -22.74 9.40 -17.09
CA GLY A 107 -21.80 10.46 -16.71
C GLY A 107 -21.00 10.19 -15.44
N LYS A 108 -21.28 9.07 -14.75
CA LYS A 108 -20.60 8.73 -13.50
C LYS A 108 -19.13 8.32 -13.70
N TYR A 109 -18.84 7.67 -14.82
CA TYR A 109 -17.49 7.24 -15.14
C TYR A 109 -17.09 7.70 -16.55
N THR A 110 -15.86 8.19 -16.66
CA THR A 110 -15.20 8.43 -17.93
C THR A 110 -14.02 7.49 -18.07
N LEU A 111 -13.99 6.75 -19.16
CA LEU A 111 -12.98 5.76 -19.50
C LEU A 111 -12.05 6.37 -20.54
N LEU A 112 -10.75 6.28 -20.28
CA LEU A 112 -9.70 6.60 -21.24
C LEU A 112 -9.02 5.30 -21.64
N THR A 113 -8.91 5.00 -22.93
CA THR A 113 -8.16 3.82 -23.38
C THR A 113 -6.75 4.25 -23.77
N LEU A 114 -5.73 3.62 -23.18
CA LEU A 114 -4.33 3.82 -23.52
C LEU A 114 -3.75 2.66 -24.33
N ASP A 115 -2.94 3.01 -25.32
CA ASP A 115 -2.09 2.08 -26.07
C ASP A 115 -0.61 2.46 -25.89
N ASP A 116 0.22 1.53 -25.42
CA ASP A 116 1.67 1.71 -25.30
C ASP A 116 2.46 0.78 -26.24
N SER A 117 1.77 0.18 -27.22
CA SER A 117 2.30 -0.77 -28.19
C SER A 117 2.93 -2.04 -27.59
N SER A 118 2.62 -2.37 -26.32
CA SER A 118 3.09 -3.61 -25.68
C SER A 118 2.26 -4.85 -26.01
N GLY A 119 1.24 -4.70 -26.85
CA GLY A 119 0.36 -5.78 -27.32
C GLY A 119 -1.05 -5.76 -26.72
N GLU A 120 -1.31 -4.91 -25.72
CA GLU A 120 -2.63 -4.77 -25.08
C GLU A 120 -2.93 -3.28 -24.81
N CYS A 121 -4.20 -2.90 -24.86
CA CYS A 121 -4.65 -1.58 -24.42
C CYS A 121 -5.10 -1.63 -22.94
N LEU A 122 -4.99 -0.51 -22.24
CA LEU A 122 -5.38 -0.39 -20.84
C LEU A 122 -6.43 0.69 -20.64
N VAL A 123 -7.54 0.33 -20.02
CA VAL A 123 -8.59 1.27 -19.64
C VAL A 123 -8.20 1.98 -18.34
N LEU A 124 -8.22 3.31 -18.35
CA LEU A 124 -8.16 4.17 -17.17
C LEU A 124 -9.57 4.63 -16.84
N LYS A 125 -9.99 4.41 -15.60
CA LYS A 125 -11.29 4.81 -15.09
C LYS A 125 -11.15 6.11 -14.30
N ILE A 126 -11.91 7.12 -14.70
CA ILE A 126 -12.11 8.38 -13.99
C ILE A 126 -13.52 8.36 -13.40
N LYS A 127 -13.66 8.69 -12.12
CA LYS A 127 -14.95 8.77 -11.44
C LYS A 127 -15.31 10.22 -11.18
N SER A 128 -16.49 10.61 -11.65
CA SER A 128 -17.09 11.92 -11.37
C SER A 128 -17.49 11.99 -9.90
N ARG A 129 -17.29 13.15 -9.26
CA ARG A 129 -17.79 13.40 -7.90
C ARG A 129 -19.29 13.63 -7.95
N ASP A 130 -19.99 13.15 -6.93
CA ASP A 130 -21.39 13.53 -6.72
C ASP A 130 -21.42 14.85 -5.92
N LEU A 131 -21.42 15.96 -6.64
CA LEU A 131 -21.42 17.31 -6.05
C LEU A 131 -22.78 17.68 -5.44
N ARG A 132 -23.83 16.87 -5.61
CA ARG A 132 -25.17 17.17 -5.06
C ARG A 132 -25.25 16.97 -3.54
N GLN A 133 -24.29 16.23 -2.97
CA GLN A 133 -24.32 15.79 -1.57
C GLN A 133 -23.21 16.41 -0.71
N SER A 134 -22.34 17.24 -1.28
CA SER A 134 -21.19 17.81 -0.58
C SER A 134 -21.22 19.33 -0.59
N ASN A 135 -21.10 19.94 0.60
CA ASN A 135 -20.81 21.37 0.75
C ASN A 135 -19.30 21.67 0.67
N GLU A 136 -18.47 20.66 0.41
CA GLU A 136 -17.03 20.83 0.27
C GLU A 136 -16.68 21.34 -1.13
N GLU A 137 -15.85 22.36 -1.19
CA GLU A 137 -15.27 22.86 -2.43
C GLU A 137 -14.10 21.96 -2.83
N TYR A 138 -14.20 21.31 -4.00
CA TYR A 138 -13.14 20.47 -4.55
C TYR A 138 -12.45 21.18 -5.71
N PRO A 139 -11.15 20.93 -5.93
CA PRO A 139 -10.41 21.54 -7.03
C PRO A 139 -10.88 21.07 -8.42
N SER A 140 -11.61 19.96 -8.49
CA SER A 140 -12.11 19.36 -9.72
C SER A 140 -13.44 18.64 -9.51
N ASN A 141 -14.22 18.49 -10.58
CA ASN A 141 -15.45 17.72 -10.59
C ASN A 141 -15.26 16.18 -10.63
N THR A 142 -14.01 15.69 -10.69
CA THR A 142 -13.68 14.27 -10.58
C THR A 142 -12.88 13.95 -9.33
N GLU A 143 -12.73 12.67 -8.98
CA GLU A 143 -11.87 12.23 -7.87
C GLU A 143 -10.36 12.54 -8.09
N ILE A 144 -9.99 13.14 -9.23
CA ILE A 144 -8.62 13.48 -9.60
C ILE A 144 -8.53 15.01 -9.69
N ASP A 145 -7.73 15.60 -8.80
CA ASP A 145 -7.71 17.05 -8.58
C ASP A 145 -7.38 17.90 -9.81
N ASN A 146 -6.74 17.32 -10.83
CA ASN A 146 -6.30 18.04 -12.02
C ASN A 146 -7.02 17.64 -13.30
N VAL A 147 -8.12 16.87 -13.21
CA VAL A 147 -8.85 16.37 -14.37
C VAL A 147 -10.34 16.67 -14.24
N ASP A 148 -10.86 17.55 -15.08
CA ASP A 148 -12.29 17.83 -15.15
C ASP A 148 -12.94 17.12 -16.33
N VAL A 149 -14.17 16.68 -16.16
CA VAL A 149 -14.97 16.04 -17.21
C VAL A 149 -16.27 16.81 -17.39
N HIS A 150 -16.50 17.31 -18.60
CA HIS A 150 -17.75 17.98 -18.97
C HIS A 150 -18.45 17.18 -20.05
N VAL A 151 -19.73 16.89 -19.82
CA VAL A 151 -20.58 16.22 -20.81
C VAL A 151 -21.66 17.21 -21.25
N SER A 152 -21.61 17.65 -22.51
CA SER A 152 -22.57 18.58 -23.08
C SER A 152 -23.10 18.03 -24.39
N LEU A 153 -24.44 17.97 -24.53
CA LEU A 153 -25.12 17.48 -25.74
C LEU A 153 -24.61 16.09 -26.21
N GLY A 154 -24.23 15.21 -25.27
CA GLY A 154 -23.68 13.89 -25.55
C GLY A 154 -22.18 13.86 -25.90
N HIS A 155 -21.53 15.01 -26.03
CA HIS A 155 -20.09 15.12 -26.24
C HIS A 155 -19.35 15.21 -24.90
N THR A 156 -18.28 14.42 -24.78
CA THR A 156 -17.44 14.39 -23.57
C THR A 156 -16.16 15.17 -23.82
N THR A 157 -15.92 16.20 -23.00
CA THR A 157 -14.69 16.97 -22.98
C THR A 157 -13.96 16.68 -21.68
N VAL A 158 -12.74 16.15 -21.78
CA VAL A 158 -11.84 15.94 -20.64
C VAL A 158 -10.84 17.09 -20.63
N LEU A 159 -10.72 17.79 -19.51
CA LEU A 159 -9.75 18.86 -19.29
C LEU A 159 -8.67 18.38 -18.33
N LEU A 160 -7.40 18.57 -18.68
CA LEU A 160 -6.24 18.32 -17.83
C LEU A 160 -5.58 19.66 -17.53
N ASN A 161 -5.59 20.09 -16.26
CA ASN A 161 -5.16 21.44 -15.86
C ASN A 161 -5.85 22.55 -16.71
N SER A 162 -7.17 22.43 -16.89
CA SER A 162 -7.98 23.33 -17.74
C SER A 162 -7.71 23.29 -19.25
N ALA A 163 -6.73 22.50 -19.73
CA ALA A 163 -6.48 22.31 -21.15
C ALA A 163 -7.20 21.07 -21.69
N PRO A 164 -7.80 21.11 -22.88
CA PRO A 164 -8.51 19.97 -23.44
C PRO A 164 -7.56 18.81 -23.75
N LEU A 165 -7.87 17.64 -23.19
CA LEU A 165 -7.21 16.38 -23.49
C LEU A 165 -7.86 15.75 -24.73
N GLN A 166 -7.05 15.46 -25.75
CA GLN A 166 -7.50 14.95 -27.03
C GLN A 166 -6.95 13.56 -27.30
N ILE A 167 -7.70 12.78 -28.10
CA ILE A 167 -7.20 11.53 -28.67
C ILE A 167 -5.92 11.83 -29.49
N GLY A 168 -4.92 10.97 -29.36
CA GLY A 168 -3.58 11.15 -29.93
C GLY A 168 -2.59 11.84 -28.99
N HIS A 169 -3.02 12.37 -27.84
CA HIS A 169 -2.08 12.82 -26.82
C HIS A 169 -1.40 11.63 -26.12
N VAL A 170 -0.10 11.76 -25.85
CA VAL A 170 0.62 10.81 -25.00
C VAL A 170 0.48 11.25 -23.55
N VAL A 171 0.06 10.32 -22.68
CA VAL A 171 -0.15 10.61 -21.26
C VAL A 171 0.60 9.66 -20.36
N LYS A 172 1.00 10.17 -19.19
CA LYS A 172 1.51 9.39 -18.07
C LYS A 172 0.39 9.25 -17.05
N ALA A 173 -0.13 8.04 -16.92
CA ALA A 173 -1.16 7.69 -15.96
C ALA A 173 -0.55 7.04 -14.71
N LYS A 174 -1.09 7.37 -13.55
CA LYS A 174 -0.77 6.76 -12.27
C LYS A 174 -2.05 6.33 -11.58
N GLY A 175 -2.17 5.07 -11.23
CA GLY A 175 -3.39 4.52 -10.64
C GLY A 175 -3.18 3.26 -9.82
N THR A 176 -4.27 2.80 -9.23
CA THR A 176 -4.37 1.49 -8.58
C THR A 176 -5.07 0.52 -9.51
N VAL A 177 -4.70 -0.77 -9.46
CA VAL A 177 -5.35 -1.79 -10.30
C VAL A 177 -6.75 -2.06 -9.81
N ASP A 178 -7.68 -2.04 -10.75
CA ASP A 178 -9.08 -2.41 -10.56
C ASP A 178 -9.47 -3.50 -11.56
N PHE A 179 -10.59 -4.18 -11.31
CA PHE A 179 -11.03 -5.32 -12.09
C PHE A 179 -12.50 -5.19 -12.43
N PHE A 180 -12.82 -5.20 -13.72
CA PHE A 180 -14.19 -5.09 -14.21
C PHE A 180 -14.43 -6.09 -15.33
N ARG A 181 -15.46 -6.93 -15.18
CA ARG A 181 -15.87 -7.97 -16.16
C ARG A 181 -14.70 -8.81 -16.66
N ASN A 182 -13.90 -9.32 -15.74
CA ASN A 182 -12.72 -10.15 -16.04
C ASN A 182 -11.57 -9.45 -16.78
N LYS A 183 -11.59 -8.11 -16.88
CA LYS A 183 -10.49 -7.32 -17.45
C LYS A 183 -9.92 -6.38 -16.40
N ARG A 184 -8.60 -6.19 -16.45
CA ARG A 184 -7.93 -5.21 -15.61
C ARG A 184 -8.09 -3.81 -16.21
N GLN A 185 -8.27 -2.86 -15.31
CA GLN A 185 -8.29 -1.44 -15.60
C GLN A 185 -7.52 -0.72 -14.49
N LEU A 186 -7.19 0.55 -14.71
CA LEU A 186 -6.62 1.40 -13.67
C LEU A 186 -7.69 2.34 -13.12
N ASP A 187 -7.89 2.31 -11.81
CA ASP A 187 -8.55 3.40 -11.10
C ASP A 187 -7.56 4.57 -11.00
N LEU A 188 -7.81 5.61 -11.80
CA LEU A 188 -6.85 6.67 -12.06
C LEU A 188 -6.73 7.59 -10.84
N LYS A 189 -5.50 7.85 -10.40
CA LYS A 189 -5.19 8.73 -9.26
C LYS A 189 -4.48 10.01 -9.68
N ARG A 190 -3.64 9.96 -10.72
CA ARG A 190 -2.97 11.14 -11.30
C ARG A 190 -2.79 10.97 -12.79
N LEU A 191 -2.99 12.06 -13.54
CA LEU A 191 -2.78 12.11 -14.99
C LEU A 191 -1.85 13.27 -15.33
N PHE A 192 -0.96 13.05 -16.30
CA PHE A 192 -0.04 14.06 -16.81
C PHE A 192 0.06 13.94 -18.32
N LEU A 193 0.14 15.07 -19.01
CA LEU A 193 0.50 15.12 -20.42
C LEU A 193 2.00 14.86 -20.56
N VAL A 194 2.39 14.06 -21.55
CA VAL A 194 3.78 13.93 -21.97
C VAL A 194 4.03 14.91 -23.11
N PRO A 195 4.92 15.91 -22.93
CA PRO A 195 4.96 17.07 -23.83
C PRO A 195 5.68 16.82 -25.16
N SER A 196 6.49 15.76 -25.26
CA SER A 196 7.30 15.50 -26.46
C SER A 196 7.63 14.02 -26.62
N THR A 197 7.95 13.64 -27.86
CA THR A 197 8.43 12.29 -28.21
C THR A 197 9.71 11.91 -27.45
N ASN A 198 10.58 12.87 -27.15
CA ASN A 198 11.77 12.60 -26.34
C ASN A 198 11.40 12.24 -24.89
N ALA A 199 10.40 12.92 -24.31
CA ALA A 199 9.90 12.60 -22.96
C ALA A 199 9.19 11.23 -22.93
N GLU A 200 8.51 10.86 -24.01
CA GLU A 200 7.95 9.52 -24.20
C GLU A 200 9.04 8.45 -24.27
N ALA A 201 10.05 8.63 -25.13
CA ALA A 201 11.19 7.71 -25.25
C ALA A 201 11.97 7.55 -23.93
N GLN A 202 12.11 8.63 -23.16
CA GLN A 202 12.67 8.57 -21.81
C GLN A 202 11.80 7.72 -20.88
N ALA A 203 10.47 7.89 -20.93
CA ALA A 203 9.57 7.08 -20.12
C ALA A 203 9.63 5.58 -20.46
N TRP A 204 9.81 5.22 -21.73
CA TRP A 204 10.06 3.84 -22.14
C TRP A 204 11.39 3.32 -21.60
N SER A 205 12.45 4.13 -21.68
CA SER A 205 13.76 3.79 -21.12
C SER A 205 13.71 3.55 -19.61
N GLU A 206 12.98 4.39 -18.87
CA GLU A 206 12.75 4.22 -17.43
C GLU A 206 11.96 2.94 -17.11
N THR A 207 10.97 2.62 -17.93
CA THR A 207 10.14 1.43 -17.78
C THR A 207 10.95 0.16 -18.05
N ALA A 208 11.72 0.12 -19.14
CA ALA A 208 12.62 -0.97 -19.47
C ALA A 208 13.68 -1.18 -18.39
N LYS A 209 14.28 -0.08 -17.88
CA LYS A 209 15.23 -0.14 -16.76
C LYS A 209 14.58 -0.70 -15.50
N TRP A 210 13.39 -0.22 -15.13
CA TRP A 210 12.67 -0.73 -13.94
C TRP A 210 12.35 -2.22 -14.07
N LYS A 211 11.87 -2.65 -15.24
CA LYS A 211 11.57 -4.06 -15.52
C LYS A 211 12.81 -4.93 -15.41
N ARG A 212 13.91 -4.52 -16.05
CA ARG A 212 15.19 -5.24 -16.01
C ARG A 212 15.79 -5.29 -14.60
N ASP A 213 15.83 -4.16 -13.91
CA ASP A 213 16.60 -4.05 -12.67
C ASP A 213 15.81 -4.60 -11.46
N VAL A 214 14.47 -4.47 -11.47
CA VAL A 214 13.58 -4.82 -10.35
C VAL A 214 12.64 -5.99 -10.69
N LEU A 215 11.74 -5.83 -11.66
CA LEU A 215 10.62 -6.76 -11.84
C LEU A 215 11.03 -8.12 -12.41
N SER A 216 12.09 -8.18 -13.21
CA SER A 216 12.58 -9.43 -13.82
C SER A 216 13.23 -10.40 -12.83
N LYS A 217 13.52 -9.93 -11.61
CA LYS A 217 14.20 -10.71 -10.56
C LYS A 217 13.24 -10.96 -9.40
N PRO A 218 13.18 -12.17 -8.84
CA PRO A 218 12.44 -12.40 -7.61
C PRO A 218 12.88 -11.49 -6.46
N TRP A 219 11.91 -10.98 -5.70
CA TRP A 219 12.17 -10.25 -4.47
C TRP A 219 12.72 -11.17 -3.38
N ARG A 220 13.98 -10.95 -3.01
CA ARG A 220 14.63 -11.64 -1.90
C ARG A 220 14.67 -10.72 -0.69
N LEU A 221 14.04 -11.16 0.39
CA LEU A 221 14.08 -10.47 1.68
C LEU A 221 15.13 -11.15 2.57
N THR A 222 16.20 -10.43 2.88
CA THR A 222 17.29 -10.92 3.74
C THR A 222 16.83 -11.04 5.20
N GLN A 223 17.52 -11.84 5.99
CA GLN A 223 17.17 -12.00 7.41
C GLN A 223 17.31 -10.67 8.16
N ASP A 224 18.37 -9.91 7.91
CA ASP A 224 18.56 -8.58 8.52
C ASP A 224 17.41 -7.62 8.20
N ALA A 225 16.88 -7.67 6.97
CA ALA A 225 15.74 -6.86 6.57
C ALA A 225 14.45 -7.31 7.29
N ARG A 226 14.26 -8.63 7.50
CA ARG A 226 13.13 -9.16 8.30
C ARG A 226 13.24 -8.70 9.75
N ASP A 227 14.40 -8.88 10.37
CA ASP A 227 14.64 -8.53 11.76
C ASP A 227 14.46 -7.03 12.00
N LYS A 228 14.85 -6.20 11.03
CA LYS A 228 14.61 -4.76 11.08
C LYS A 228 13.11 -4.44 11.08
N VAL A 229 12.35 -5.03 10.16
CA VAL A 229 10.89 -4.84 10.09
C VAL A 229 10.22 -5.32 11.38
N ASP A 230 10.59 -6.50 11.87
CA ASP A 230 10.00 -7.07 13.09
C ASP A 230 10.32 -6.21 14.33
N LYS A 231 11.54 -5.66 14.43
CA LYS A 231 11.91 -4.68 15.47
C LYS A 231 11.12 -3.37 15.36
N ASP A 232 10.94 -2.86 14.15
CA ASP A 232 10.19 -1.62 13.91
C ASP A 232 8.70 -1.80 14.27
N ILE A 233 8.10 -2.95 13.91
CA ILE A 233 6.74 -3.32 14.32
C ILE A 233 6.63 -3.36 15.84
N LEU A 234 7.54 -4.07 16.52
CA LEU A 234 7.52 -4.18 17.98
C LEU A 234 7.64 -2.80 18.65
N ARG A 235 8.55 -1.95 18.14
CA ARG A 235 8.74 -0.58 18.63
C ARG A 235 7.48 0.26 18.45
N GLN A 236 6.80 0.14 17.31
CA GLN A 236 5.59 0.89 17.02
C GLN A 236 4.42 0.44 17.92
N THR A 237 4.22 -0.87 18.08
CA THR A 237 3.21 -1.42 19.01
C THR A 237 3.46 -0.97 20.44
N GLN A 238 4.72 -0.92 20.89
CA GLN A 238 5.06 -0.44 22.23
C GLN A 238 4.72 1.05 22.40
N LYS A 239 5.07 1.89 21.42
CA LYS A 239 4.72 3.33 21.43
C LYS A 239 3.21 3.55 21.46
N GLU A 240 2.43 2.79 20.70
CA GLU A 240 0.97 2.89 20.67
C GLU A 240 0.36 2.50 22.01
N ARG A 241 0.86 1.43 22.65
CA ARG A 241 0.45 1.03 24.00
C ARG A 241 0.76 2.10 25.05
N ASP A 242 1.95 2.67 25.00
CA ASP A 242 2.34 3.74 25.92
C ASP A 242 1.52 5.02 25.70
N HIS A 243 1.23 5.36 24.44
CA HIS A 243 0.35 6.48 24.10
C HIS A 243 -1.09 6.25 24.57
N ALA A 244 -1.65 5.05 24.37
CA ALA A 244 -2.96 4.67 24.86
C ALA A 244 -3.05 4.76 26.40
N ARG A 245 -2.05 4.26 27.12
CA ARG A 245 -1.96 4.36 28.59
C ARG A 245 -1.94 5.83 29.04
N ARG A 246 -1.09 6.66 28.44
CA ARG A 246 -1.01 8.09 28.74
C ARG A 246 -2.32 8.81 28.48
N LYS A 247 -3.01 8.48 27.38
CA LYS A 247 -4.32 9.04 27.04
C LYS A 247 -5.39 8.65 28.07
N GLN A 248 -5.42 7.39 28.50
CA GLN A 248 -6.34 6.91 29.55
C GLN A 248 -6.06 7.61 30.89
N ASP A 249 -4.80 7.70 31.29
CA ASP A 249 -4.41 8.38 32.54
C ASP A 249 -4.74 9.87 32.51
N TRP A 250 -4.51 10.54 31.39
CA TRP A 250 -4.89 11.93 31.20
C TRP A 250 -6.41 12.11 31.26
N SER A 251 -7.18 11.27 30.56
CA SER A 251 -8.64 11.32 30.58
C SER A 251 -9.20 11.09 31.98
N ARG A 252 -8.64 10.15 32.76
CA ARG A 252 -9.01 9.90 34.16
C ARG A 252 -8.78 11.14 35.03
N LYS A 253 -7.62 11.79 34.88
CA LYS A 253 -7.28 13.02 35.62
C LYS A 253 -8.18 14.20 35.24
N VAL A 254 -8.52 14.34 33.97
CA VAL A 254 -9.44 15.39 33.48
C VAL A 254 -10.83 15.18 34.04
N GLU A 255 -11.35 13.95 33.99
CA GLU A 255 -12.67 13.61 34.53
C GLU A 255 -12.73 13.84 36.05
N GLU A 256 -11.69 13.46 36.77
CA GLU A 256 -11.63 13.71 38.21
C GLU A 256 -11.58 15.21 38.55
N ARG A 257 -10.85 16.02 37.76
CA ARG A 257 -10.85 17.49 37.92
C ARG A 257 -12.23 18.08 37.63
N ARG A 258 -12.91 17.59 36.60
CA ARG A 258 -14.28 17.99 36.25
C ARG A 258 -15.24 17.69 37.39
N ARG A 259 -15.23 16.45 37.91
CA ARG A 259 -16.06 16.04 39.04
C ARG A 259 -15.82 16.91 40.28
N ARG A 260 -14.56 17.17 40.64
CA ARG A 260 -14.22 18.06 41.77
C ARG A 260 -14.68 19.50 41.55
N HIS A 261 -14.65 19.99 40.31
CA HIS A 261 -15.15 21.32 39.98
C HIS A 261 -16.68 21.38 40.12
N ASP A 262 -17.38 20.37 39.60
CA ASP A 262 -18.83 20.27 39.67
C ASP A 262 -19.33 20.11 41.12
N GLU A 263 -18.67 19.28 41.94
CA GLU A 263 -18.92 19.15 43.38
C GLU A 263 -18.76 20.50 44.10
N LYS A 264 -17.70 21.26 43.80
CA LYS A 264 -17.48 22.60 44.38
C LYS A 264 -18.53 23.61 43.92
N ALA A 265 -18.93 23.56 42.65
CA ALA A 265 -19.97 24.41 42.11
C ALA A 265 -21.32 24.11 42.77
N GLU A 266 -21.65 22.84 43.00
CA GLU A 266 -22.88 22.42 43.67
C GLU A 266 -22.91 22.85 45.14
N VAL A 267 -21.79 22.71 45.87
CA VAL A 267 -21.68 23.20 47.26
C VAL A 267 -21.86 24.72 47.32
N LYS A 268 -21.26 25.46 46.39
CA LYS A 268 -21.48 26.92 46.30
C LYS A 268 -22.95 27.25 46.02
N ARG A 269 -23.59 26.53 45.09
CA ARG A 269 -25.02 26.69 44.78
C ARG A 269 -25.88 26.47 46.02
N LYS A 270 -25.68 25.37 46.75
CA LYS A 270 -26.42 25.06 47.99
C LYS A 270 -26.24 26.14 49.07
N LYS A 271 -25.04 26.67 49.25
CA LYS A 271 -24.79 27.78 50.19
C LYS A 271 -25.52 29.06 49.79
N LEU A 272 -25.47 29.40 48.50
CA LEU A 272 -26.24 30.53 47.95
C LEU A 272 -27.74 30.33 48.18
N ASP A 273 -28.28 29.15 47.88
CA ASP A 273 -29.69 28.81 48.15
C ASP A 273 -30.04 28.97 49.64
N THR A 274 -29.19 28.51 50.56
CA THR A 274 -29.43 28.69 52.01
C THR A 274 -29.45 30.17 52.41
N ILE A 275 -28.54 30.98 51.87
CA ILE A 275 -28.50 32.42 52.14
C ILE A 275 -29.77 33.11 51.59
N TYR A 276 -30.14 32.82 50.34
CA TYR A 276 -31.35 33.38 49.74
C TYR A 276 -32.63 32.95 50.45
N ASN A 277 -32.67 31.71 50.97
CA ASN A 277 -33.82 31.19 51.70
C ASN A 277 -33.87 31.64 53.18
N ALA A 278 -32.78 32.10 53.78
CA ALA A 278 -32.76 32.53 55.18
C ALA A 278 -33.60 33.80 55.46
N GLY A 279 -33.88 34.59 54.41
CA GLY A 279 -34.80 35.75 54.47
C GLY A 279 -36.21 35.45 53.96
N ALA A 280 -36.52 34.20 53.60
CA ALA A 280 -37.78 33.86 52.97
C ALA A 280 -38.88 33.58 54.01
N LEU A 281 -40.09 34.09 53.75
CA LEU A 281 -41.28 33.88 54.59
C LEU A 281 -41.63 32.38 54.70
N LYS A 282 -42.12 31.97 55.88
CA LYS A 282 -42.50 30.58 56.18
C LYS A 282 -43.58 30.11 55.20
N GLY A 283 -43.24 29.22 54.25
CA GLY A 283 -44.15 28.69 53.22
C GLY A 283 -43.74 28.96 51.76
N SER A 284 -42.66 29.69 51.52
CA SER A 284 -42.18 30.05 50.17
C SER A 284 -41.73 28.87 49.28
N HIS A 285 -41.43 27.71 49.87
CA HIS A 285 -41.03 26.49 49.16
C HIS A 285 -42.18 25.79 48.41
N ILE A 286 -43.42 26.28 48.56
CA ILE A 286 -44.64 25.75 47.91
C ILE A 286 -44.91 26.48 46.58
N ILE A 287 -44.24 27.60 46.32
CA ILE A 287 -44.44 28.39 45.10
C ILE A 287 -43.48 27.84 44.03
N SER A 288 -44.05 27.19 43.00
CA SER A 288 -43.30 26.74 41.82
C SER A 288 -42.56 27.91 41.18
N ALA A 289 -41.31 27.71 40.79
CA ALA A 289 -40.59 28.71 40.03
C ALA A 289 -41.29 28.88 38.66
N PRO A 290 -41.34 30.09 38.07
CA PRO A 290 -42.06 30.34 36.82
C PRO A 290 -41.47 29.66 35.56
N TRP A 291 -40.49 28.78 35.73
CA TRP A 291 -39.86 28.00 34.67
C TRP A 291 -39.88 26.48 34.93
N ASP A 292 -40.55 26.04 36.01
CA ASP A 292 -41.11 24.69 36.13
C ASP A 292 -42.50 24.67 35.47
#